data_AF-A0A5K7YQ59-F1
#
_entry.id   AF-A0A5K7YQ59-F1
#
_cell.length_a   1.000
_cell.length_b   1.000
_cell.length_c   1.000
_cell.angle_alpha   90.00
_cell.angle_beta   90.00
_cell.angle_gamma   90.00
#
_symmetry.space_group_name_H-M   'P 1'
#
loop_
_entity.id
_entity.type
_entity.pdbx_description
1 polymer ?
#
loop_
_entity_poly.entity_id
_entity_poly.type
_entity_poly.pdbx_seq_one_letter_code
_entity_poly.pdbx_strand_id
1 'polypeptide(L)'
;MQTYKLEIALKELYSQVFRIVQNIHFYKEMFMSDFNVELLNDKAPLALNIIQVTLANDIMSSIFRLLDPLKSCGEDNLTLFILKEPLKEINGTSQEFEKLEAIKKNYKNYRHKILSHNDLNRVISFDDSERIIFPWKAIEEFSEASSKIIKYAYLSLLKTEVSFDIDYDIGEKLLKSLGA
;
A
#
# COMPACT_ATOMS: atom_id res chain seq x y z
N MET A 1 -27.48 0.58 9.54
CA MET A 1 -26.48 1.53 10.10
C MET A 1 -25.05 0.98 10.04
N GLN A 2 -24.81 -0.31 10.33
CA GLN A 2 -23.46 -0.91 10.28
C GLN A 2 -22.94 -1.11 8.84
N THR A 3 -23.80 -1.50 7.90
CA THR A 3 -23.47 -1.66 6.47
C THR A 3 -23.01 -0.36 5.81
N TYR A 4 -23.71 0.75 6.07
CA TYR A 4 -23.35 2.08 5.53
C TYR A 4 -21.96 2.56 5.98
N LYS A 5 -21.58 2.32 7.23
CA LYS A 5 -20.23 2.65 7.73
C LYS A 5 -19.16 1.81 7.05
N LEU A 6 -19.43 0.53 6.80
CA LEU A 6 -18.51 -0.36 6.09
C LEU A 6 -18.35 0.05 4.62
N GLU A 7 -19.42 0.49 3.96
CA GLU A 7 -19.39 0.99 2.58
C GLU A 7 -18.51 2.25 2.45
N ILE A 8 -18.69 3.23 3.35
CA ILE A 8 -17.84 4.42 3.40
C ILE A 8 -16.38 4.02 3.64
N ALA A 9 -16.12 3.14 4.61
CA ALA A 9 -14.77 2.67 4.90
C ALA A 9 -14.15 1.97 3.68
N LEU A 10 -14.92 1.16 2.94
CA LEU A 10 -14.44 0.49 1.75
C LEU A 10 -14.09 1.48 0.63
N LYS A 11 -14.92 2.49 0.39
CA LYS A 11 -14.66 3.55 -0.58
C LYS A 11 -13.35 4.28 -0.27
N GLU A 12 -13.13 4.62 1.00
CA GLU A 12 -11.89 5.29 1.41
C GLU A 12 -10.67 4.38 1.38
N LEU A 13 -10.80 3.11 1.77
CA LEU A 13 -9.72 2.12 1.64
C LEU A 13 -9.34 1.92 0.17
N TYR A 14 -10.33 1.85 -0.73
CA TYR A 14 -10.10 1.79 -2.17
C TYR A 14 -9.31 3.02 -2.66
N SER A 15 -9.76 4.23 -2.30
CA SER A 15 -9.09 5.48 -2.68
C SER A 15 -7.61 5.49 -2.25
N GLN A 16 -7.33 5.05 -1.01
CA GLN A 16 -5.96 4.98 -0.50
C GLN A 16 -5.11 3.91 -1.20
N VAL A 17 -5.64 2.70 -1.40
CA VAL A 17 -4.93 1.63 -2.12
C VAL A 17 -4.65 2.07 -3.57
N PHE A 18 -5.64 2.66 -4.24
CA PHE A 18 -5.49 3.17 -5.60
C PHE A 18 -4.38 4.21 -5.70
N ARG A 19 -4.36 5.20 -4.79
CA ARG A 19 -3.31 6.22 -4.74
C ARG A 19 -1.92 5.62 -4.51
N ILE A 20 -1.81 4.63 -3.63
CA ILE A 20 -0.54 3.91 -3.39
C ILE A 20 -0.08 3.23 -4.68
N VAL A 21 -0.96 2.49 -5.35
CA VAL A 21 -0.65 1.80 -6.61
C VAL A 21 -0.23 2.78 -7.71
N GLN A 22 -0.90 3.94 -7.82
CA GLN A 22 -0.49 5.00 -8.75
C GLN A 22 0.90 5.54 -8.44
N ASN A 23 1.21 5.80 -7.17
CA ASN A 23 2.54 6.26 -6.76
C ASN A 23 3.62 5.21 -7.06
N ILE A 24 3.32 3.92 -6.88
CA ILE A 24 4.22 2.81 -7.22
C ILE A 24 4.48 2.76 -8.73
N HIS A 25 3.42 2.92 -9.54
CA HIS A 25 3.55 2.97 -10.99
C HIS A 25 4.41 4.15 -11.44
N PHE A 26 4.13 5.34 -10.92
CA PHE A 26 4.93 6.53 -11.17
C PHE A 26 6.40 6.35 -10.76
N TYR A 27 6.65 5.72 -9.60
CA TYR A 27 8.00 5.37 -9.16
C TYR A 27 8.71 4.44 -10.15
N LYS A 28 8.03 3.38 -10.62
CA LYS A 28 8.54 2.43 -11.63
C LYS A 28 8.96 3.18 -12.89
N GLU A 29 8.05 3.99 -13.44
CA GLU A 29 8.28 4.70 -14.69
C GLU A 29 9.46 5.68 -14.58
N MET A 30 9.54 6.44 -13.50
CA MET A 30 10.56 7.48 -13.35
C MET A 30 11.93 6.94 -12.95
N PHE A 31 11.98 5.94 -12.06
CA PHE A 31 13.23 5.58 -11.36
C PHE A 31 13.70 4.14 -11.57
N MET A 32 12.97 3.32 -12.34
CA MET A 32 13.36 1.95 -12.65
C MET A 32 13.57 1.68 -14.15
N SER A 33 13.38 2.69 -15.00
CA SER A 33 13.75 2.63 -16.42
C SER A 33 15.17 3.17 -16.59
N ASP A 34 16.08 2.35 -17.14
CA ASP A 34 17.48 2.72 -17.38
C ASP A 34 17.59 4.03 -18.18
N PHE A 35 16.78 4.17 -19.23
CA PHE A 35 16.72 5.38 -20.06
C PHE A 35 16.32 6.63 -19.26
N ASN A 36 15.28 6.52 -18.44
CA ASN A 36 14.83 7.65 -17.64
C ASN A 36 15.85 7.97 -16.55
N VAL A 37 16.42 6.97 -15.89
CA VAL A 37 17.43 7.16 -14.85
C VAL A 37 18.67 7.87 -15.40
N GLU A 38 19.17 7.49 -16.57
CA GLU A 38 20.30 8.17 -17.23
C GLU A 38 19.97 9.64 -17.56
N LEU A 39 18.83 9.89 -18.20
CA LEU A 39 18.39 11.23 -18.56
C LEU A 39 18.20 12.12 -17.34
N LEU A 40 17.61 11.58 -16.29
CA LEU A 40 17.31 12.28 -15.05
C LEU A 40 18.62 12.61 -14.30
N ASN A 41 19.53 11.64 -14.17
CA ASN A 41 20.82 11.85 -13.50
C ASN A 41 21.74 12.85 -14.22
N ASP A 42 21.62 12.99 -15.55
CA ASP A 42 22.35 14.00 -16.32
C ASP A 42 21.87 15.44 -16.02
N LYS A 43 20.57 15.63 -15.76
CA LYS A 43 19.98 16.98 -15.62
C LYS A 43 20.01 17.53 -14.21
N ALA A 44 19.62 16.73 -13.22
CA ALA A 44 19.44 17.23 -11.86
C ALA A 44 19.55 16.10 -10.80
N PRO A 45 20.72 15.47 -10.67
CA PRO A 45 20.88 14.24 -9.87
C PRO A 45 20.47 14.43 -8.40
N LEU A 46 20.77 15.59 -7.80
CA LEU A 46 20.41 15.89 -6.42
C LEU A 46 18.89 16.02 -6.24
N ALA A 47 18.21 16.76 -7.13
CA ALA A 47 16.77 16.95 -7.04
C ALA A 47 16.03 15.62 -7.22
N LEU A 48 16.52 14.77 -8.11
CA LEU A 48 15.90 13.48 -8.40
C LEU A 48 16.15 12.46 -7.32
N ASN A 49 17.31 12.47 -6.68
CA ASN A 49 17.55 11.68 -5.49
C ASN A 49 16.56 12.05 -4.37
N ILE A 50 16.35 13.36 -4.14
CA ILE A 50 15.37 13.83 -3.16
C ILE A 50 13.96 13.32 -3.52
N ILE A 51 13.51 13.51 -4.76
CA ILE A 51 12.18 13.07 -5.20
C ILE A 51 12.04 11.55 -5.05
N GLN A 52 13.03 10.77 -5.49
CA GLN A 52 13.03 9.32 -5.40
C GLN A 52 12.87 8.85 -3.95
N VAL A 53 13.70 9.37 -3.04
CA VAL A 53 13.67 9.00 -1.63
C VAL A 53 12.36 9.44 -0.97
N THR A 54 11.90 10.66 -1.25
CA THR A 54 10.64 11.17 -0.71
C THR A 54 9.45 10.33 -1.17
N LEU A 55 9.37 10.00 -2.46
CA LEU A 55 8.29 9.18 -3.02
C LEU A 55 8.31 7.76 -2.46
N ALA A 56 9.50 7.14 -2.38
CA ALA A 56 9.69 5.83 -1.76
C ALA A 56 9.18 5.81 -0.31
N ASN A 57 9.57 6.82 0.49
CA ASN A 57 9.15 6.93 1.88
C ASN A 57 7.64 7.20 2.02
N ASP A 58 7.04 7.97 1.13
CA ASP A 58 5.59 8.24 1.11
C ASP A 58 4.79 6.97 0.79
N ILE A 59 5.21 6.20 -0.21
CA ILE A 59 4.61 4.90 -0.56
C ILE A 59 4.62 3.97 0.65
N MET A 60 5.80 3.78 1.26
CA MET A 60 5.94 2.88 2.41
C MET A 60 5.16 3.37 3.63
N SER A 61 5.16 4.67 3.89
CA SER A 61 4.38 5.26 4.99
C SER A 61 2.89 5.03 4.80
N SER A 62 2.40 5.20 3.57
CA SER A 62 0.99 4.99 3.22
C SER A 62 0.58 3.52 3.36
N ILE A 63 1.45 2.59 2.93
CA ILE A 63 1.28 1.15 3.16
C ILE A 63 1.16 0.86 4.67
N PHE A 64 2.09 1.35 5.49
CA PHE A 64 2.06 1.07 6.93
C PHE A 64 0.82 1.61 7.63
N ARG A 65 0.28 2.76 7.21
CA ARG A 65 -1.00 3.28 7.75
C ARG A 65 -2.16 2.32 7.47
N LEU A 66 -2.22 1.73 6.28
CA LEU A 66 -3.23 0.74 5.93
C LEU A 66 -3.02 -0.63 6.59
N LEU A 67 -1.85 -0.86 7.20
CA LEU A 67 -1.50 -2.05 7.96
C LEU A 67 -1.45 -1.81 9.47
N ASP A 68 -1.80 -0.61 9.93
CA ASP A 68 -1.83 -0.30 11.36
C ASP A 68 -2.93 -1.09 12.07
N PRO A 69 -2.79 -1.34 13.40
CA PRO A 69 -3.86 -1.94 14.17
C PRO A 69 -5.12 -1.09 14.10
N LEU A 70 -6.29 -1.73 14.26
CA LEU A 70 -7.61 -1.07 14.24
C LEU A 70 -7.70 0.13 15.19
N LYS A 71 -6.99 0.08 16.32
CA LYS A 71 -6.89 1.17 17.28
C LYS A 71 -5.44 1.47 17.61
N SER A 72 -5.11 2.75 17.70
CA SER A 72 -3.80 3.23 18.19
C SER A 72 -4.01 4.50 19.00
N CYS A 73 -3.37 4.61 20.16
CA CYS A 73 -3.44 5.80 21.03
C CYS A 73 -4.87 6.28 21.37
N GLY A 74 -5.86 5.38 21.39
CA GLY A 74 -7.26 5.71 21.68
C GLY A 74 -8.12 6.05 20.45
N GLU A 75 -7.51 6.20 19.28
CA GLU A 75 -8.19 6.53 18.02
C GLU A 75 -8.43 5.29 17.15
N ASP A 76 -9.52 5.29 16.38
CA ASP A 76 -9.84 4.26 15.37
C ASP A 76 -9.10 4.57 14.06
N ASN A 77 -8.28 3.62 13.59
CA ASN A 77 -7.55 3.75 12.35
C ASN A 77 -8.35 3.20 11.17
N LEU A 78 -8.32 3.91 10.04
CA LEU A 78 -8.78 3.37 8.76
C LEU A 78 -7.71 2.42 8.19
N THR A 79 -7.90 1.13 8.42
CA THR A 79 -6.95 0.05 8.06
C THR A 79 -7.65 -1.05 7.26
N LEU A 80 -6.89 -1.78 6.44
CA LEU A 80 -7.41 -2.94 5.69
C LEU A 80 -7.95 -4.02 6.63
N PHE A 81 -7.45 -4.09 7.86
CA PHE A 81 -7.90 -5.07 8.86
C PHE A 81 -9.36 -4.87 9.33
N ILE A 82 -9.99 -3.73 9.03
CA ILE A 82 -11.44 -3.55 9.24
C ILE A 82 -12.23 -4.57 8.42
N LEU A 83 -11.70 -4.97 7.25
CA LEU A 83 -12.33 -5.92 6.33
C LEU A 83 -12.13 -7.38 6.74
N LYS A 84 -11.35 -7.68 7.79
CA LYS A 84 -11.03 -9.06 8.17
C LYS A 84 -12.26 -9.85 8.63
N GLU A 85 -13.05 -9.29 9.54
CA GLU A 85 -14.29 -9.93 10.02
C GLU A 85 -15.38 -10.03 8.93
N PRO A 86 -15.69 -8.96 8.16
CA PRO A 86 -16.67 -9.05 7.07
C PRO A 86 -16.34 -10.07 5.99
N LEU A 87 -15.05 -10.39 5.79
CA LEU A 87 -14.59 -11.26 4.72
C LEU A 87 -14.12 -12.64 5.20
N LYS A 88 -14.31 -12.96 6.48
CA LYS A 88 -13.77 -14.19 7.09
C LYS A 88 -14.24 -15.49 6.42
N GLU A 89 -15.48 -15.50 5.89
CA GLU A 89 -16.09 -16.66 5.23
C GLU A 89 -15.78 -16.73 3.71
N ILE A 90 -15.06 -15.74 3.17
CA ILE A 90 -14.72 -15.71 1.73
C ILE A 90 -13.41 -16.46 1.52
N ASN A 91 -13.47 -17.55 0.75
CA ASN A 91 -12.28 -18.35 0.42
C ASN A 91 -11.16 -17.48 -0.20
N GLY A 92 -9.94 -17.68 0.30
CA GLY A 92 -8.74 -16.99 -0.16
C GLY A 92 -8.43 -15.67 0.54
N THR A 93 -9.35 -15.09 1.33
CA THR A 93 -9.08 -13.81 2.02
C THR A 93 -8.10 -13.96 3.18
N SER A 94 -8.14 -15.07 3.93
CA SER A 94 -7.21 -15.33 5.04
C SER A 94 -5.75 -15.27 4.60
N GLN A 95 -5.42 -15.90 3.48
CA GLN A 95 -4.06 -15.92 2.94
C GLN A 95 -3.59 -14.51 2.55
N GLU A 96 -4.46 -13.69 1.97
CA GLU A 96 -4.10 -12.31 1.62
C GLU A 96 -3.89 -11.45 2.88
N PHE A 97 -4.71 -11.61 3.92
CA PHE A 97 -4.46 -10.94 5.21
C PHE A 97 -3.18 -11.41 5.90
N GLU A 98 -2.82 -12.69 5.80
CA GLU A 98 -1.55 -13.23 6.30
C GLU A 98 -0.35 -12.60 5.59
N LYS A 99 -0.41 -12.40 4.27
CA LYS A 99 0.63 -11.67 3.53
C LYS A 99 0.78 -10.24 4.04
N LEU A 100 -0.33 -9.53 4.25
CA LEU A 100 -0.31 -8.16 4.78
C LEU A 100 0.31 -8.08 6.19
N GLU A 101 -0.02 -9.02 7.07
CA GLU A 101 0.61 -9.12 8.40
C GLU A 101 2.11 -9.45 8.31
N ALA A 102 2.49 -10.32 7.37
CA ALA A 102 3.89 -10.66 7.14
C ALA A 102 4.69 -9.43 6.67
N ILE A 103 4.15 -8.62 5.76
CA ILE A 103 4.76 -7.34 5.33
C ILE A 103 4.96 -6.42 6.54
N LYS A 104 3.90 -6.20 7.32
CA LYS A 104 3.98 -5.37 8.53
C LYS A 104 5.08 -5.83 9.48
N LYS A 105 5.18 -7.15 9.72
CA LYS A 105 6.17 -7.75 10.62
C LYS A 105 7.60 -7.62 10.06
N ASN A 106 7.81 -8.02 8.81
CA ASN A 106 9.13 -8.10 8.17
C ASN A 106 9.76 -6.72 7.99
N TYR A 107 8.93 -5.69 7.78
CA TYR A 107 9.40 -4.33 7.51
C TYR A 107 9.15 -3.36 8.67
N LYS A 108 8.81 -3.86 9.86
CA LYS A 108 8.67 -3.04 11.07
C LYS A 108 9.90 -2.16 11.34
N ASN A 109 11.09 -2.70 11.14
CA ASN A 109 12.35 -1.96 11.33
C ASN A 109 12.51 -0.84 10.29
N TYR A 110 12.09 -1.06 9.04
CA TYR A 110 12.05 -0.01 8.03
C TYR A 110 11.18 1.16 8.51
N ARG A 111 9.96 0.88 8.99
CA ARG A 111 9.08 1.90 9.56
C ARG A 111 9.75 2.65 10.71
N HIS A 112 10.27 1.93 11.70
CA HIS A 112 10.78 2.53 12.93
C HIS A 112 12.08 3.32 12.71
N LYS A 113 13.00 2.82 11.88
CA LYS A 113 14.35 3.38 11.71
C LYS A 113 14.51 4.31 10.51
N ILE A 114 13.60 4.27 9.54
CA ILE A 114 13.65 5.12 8.34
C ILE A 114 12.52 6.13 8.33
N LEU A 115 11.29 5.68 8.55
CA LEU A 115 10.12 6.54 8.36
C LEU A 115 9.79 7.35 9.61
N SER A 116 9.99 6.77 10.80
CA SER A 116 9.59 7.39 12.07
C SER A 116 10.71 8.08 12.82
N HIS A 117 11.97 7.64 12.66
CA HIS A 117 13.11 8.21 13.35
C HIS A 117 14.29 8.43 12.41
N ASN A 118 14.94 9.59 12.52
CA ASN A 118 16.32 9.77 12.06
C ASN A 118 17.24 9.12 13.11
N ASP A 119 17.28 7.79 13.14
CA ASP A 119 18.04 7.05 14.14
C ASP A 119 19.50 7.53 14.11
N LEU A 120 19.94 8.15 15.21
CA LEU A 120 21.26 8.75 15.34
C LEU A 120 22.36 7.72 15.10
N ASN A 121 22.12 6.47 15.51
CA ASN A 121 23.07 5.38 15.29
C ASN A 121 23.29 5.13 13.81
N ARG A 122 22.26 5.26 12.96
CA ARG A 122 22.38 5.12 11.50
C ARG A 122 23.13 6.29 10.85
N VAL A 123 23.04 7.50 11.44
CA VAL A 123 23.77 8.68 10.94
C VAL A 123 25.26 8.60 11.31
N ILE A 124 25.57 7.98 12.45
CA ILE A 124 26.93 7.90 12.99
C ILE A 124 27.65 6.60 12.58
N SER A 125 26.94 5.48 12.42
CA SER A 125 27.53 4.21 11.98
C SER A 125 27.66 4.18 10.45
N PHE A 126 28.90 4.20 9.96
CA PHE A 126 29.25 3.86 8.57
C PHE A 126 29.20 2.33 8.34
N ASP A 127 28.24 1.63 8.95
CA ASP A 127 28.08 0.21 8.74
C ASP A 127 27.18 -0.02 7.52
N ASP A 128 27.82 -0.23 6.36
CA ASP A 128 27.13 -0.54 5.10
C ASP A 128 26.31 -1.83 5.18
N SER A 129 26.52 -2.68 6.20
CA SER A 129 25.70 -3.89 6.43
C SER A 129 24.28 -3.57 6.97
N GLU A 130 24.06 -2.35 7.49
CA GLU A 130 22.73 -1.87 7.90
C GLU A 130 22.02 -1.05 6.81
N ARG A 131 22.49 -1.06 5.55
CA ARG A 131 21.76 -0.44 4.44
C ARG A 131 20.42 -1.13 4.26
N ILE A 132 19.40 -0.55 4.86
CA ILE A 132 18.01 -0.96 4.68
C ILE A 132 17.63 -0.65 3.23
N ILE A 133 17.50 -1.72 2.43
CA ILE A 133 17.12 -1.66 1.03
C ILE A 133 15.63 -1.32 0.93
N PHE A 134 15.27 -0.50 -0.07
CA PHE A 134 13.88 -0.19 -0.37
C PHE A 134 13.11 -1.50 -0.64
N PRO A 135 12.03 -1.81 0.11
CA PRO A 135 11.48 -3.16 0.20
C PRO A 135 10.53 -3.45 -0.97
N TRP A 136 11.07 -3.52 -2.18
CA TRP A 136 10.27 -3.56 -3.39
C TRP A 136 9.31 -4.76 -3.47
N LYS A 137 9.82 -5.94 -3.12
CA LYS A 137 9.01 -7.15 -3.04
C LYS A 137 7.79 -6.97 -2.13
N ALA A 138 7.94 -6.25 -1.01
CA ALA A 138 6.85 -5.98 -0.08
C ALA A 138 5.77 -5.08 -0.69
N ILE A 139 6.18 -4.12 -1.51
CA ILE A 139 5.30 -3.18 -2.19
C ILE A 139 4.46 -3.91 -3.25
N GLU A 140 5.07 -4.83 -3.98
CA GLU A 140 4.36 -5.67 -4.97
C GLU A 140 3.39 -6.64 -4.29
N GLU A 141 3.85 -7.34 -3.25
CA GLU A 141 3.01 -8.23 -2.44
C GLU A 141 1.84 -7.47 -1.78
N PHE A 142 2.09 -6.25 -1.28
CA PHE A 142 1.04 -5.38 -0.74
C PHE A 142 0.01 -5.02 -1.82
N SER A 143 0.47 -4.59 -2.98
CA SER A 143 -0.41 -4.13 -4.07
C SER A 143 -1.33 -5.25 -4.54
N GLU A 144 -0.80 -6.47 -4.68
CA GLU A 144 -1.57 -7.64 -5.07
C GLU A 144 -2.59 -8.04 -3.98
N ALA A 145 -2.13 -8.19 -2.73
CA ALA A 145 -2.97 -8.65 -1.62
C ALA A 145 -4.09 -7.65 -1.29
N SER A 146 -3.76 -6.35 -1.23
CA SER A 146 -4.73 -5.29 -0.96
C SER A 146 -5.77 -5.17 -2.07
N SER A 147 -5.37 -5.24 -3.34
CA SER A 147 -6.31 -5.22 -4.47
C SER A 147 -7.29 -6.39 -4.44
N LYS A 148 -6.81 -7.60 -4.10
CA LYS A 148 -7.68 -8.77 -3.92
C LYS A 148 -8.66 -8.60 -2.78
N ILE A 149 -8.21 -8.12 -1.61
CA ILE A 149 -9.07 -7.87 -0.45
C ILE A 149 -10.17 -6.86 -0.80
N ILE A 150 -9.82 -5.75 -1.45
CA ILE A 150 -10.77 -4.73 -1.88
C ILE A 150 -11.78 -5.30 -2.88
N LYS A 151 -11.31 -6.09 -3.87
CA LYS A 151 -12.19 -6.80 -4.81
C LYS A 151 -13.18 -7.73 -4.08
N TYR A 152 -12.72 -8.54 -3.14
CA TYR A 152 -13.59 -9.42 -2.37
C TYR A 152 -14.60 -8.64 -1.52
N ALA A 153 -14.21 -7.51 -0.95
CA ALA A 153 -15.12 -6.64 -0.21
C ALA A 153 -16.24 -6.07 -1.09
N TYR A 154 -15.90 -5.54 -2.27
CA TYR A 154 -16.90 -5.05 -3.22
C TYR A 154 -17.85 -6.16 -3.67
N LEU A 155 -17.32 -7.34 -4.01
CA LEU A 155 -18.15 -8.48 -4.41
C LEU A 155 -19.07 -8.98 -3.27
N SER A 156 -18.64 -8.88 -2.01
CA SER A 156 -19.47 -9.21 -0.85
C SER A 156 -20.64 -8.23 -0.68
N LEU A 157 -20.39 -6.93 -0.86
CA LEU A 157 -21.43 -5.90 -0.82
C LEU A 157 -22.42 -6.05 -1.99
N LEU A 158 -21.93 -6.30 -3.21
CA LEU A 158 -22.79 -6.53 -4.38
C LEU A 158 -23.66 -7.79 -4.26
N LYS A 159 -23.21 -8.82 -3.53
CA LYS A 159 -24.04 -10.00 -3.26
C LYS A 159 -25.09 -9.77 -2.18
N THR A 160 -24.91 -8.76 -1.34
CA THR A 160 -25.85 -8.39 -0.28
C THR A 160 -26.87 -7.34 -0.74
N GLU A 161 -26.63 -6.65 -1.86
CA GLU A 161 -27.57 -5.73 -2.50
C GLU A 161 -27.97 -6.24 -3.91
N VAL A 162 -29.20 -6.76 -4.05
CA VAL A 162 -29.83 -6.84 -5.36
C VAL A 162 -30.14 -5.41 -5.79
N SER A 163 -29.50 -4.99 -6.88
CA SER A 163 -29.50 -3.67 -7.52
C SER A 163 -28.67 -2.62 -6.79
N PHE A 164 -27.56 -2.18 -7.37
CA PHE A 164 -27.28 -0.77 -7.63
C PHE A 164 -26.08 -0.60 -8.57
N ASP A 165 -26.19 0.45 -9.40
CA ASP A 165 -25.18 0.96 -10.35
C ASP A 165 -23.88 1.35 -9.64
N ILE A 166 -23.02 0.37 -9.36
CA ILE A 166 -21.59 0.64 -9.20
C ILE A 166 -21.05 0.72 -10.62
N ASP A 167 -20.49 1.87 -10.98
CA ASP A 167 -19.89 2.16 -12.27
C ASP A 167 -18.86 1.08 -12.62
N TYR A 168 -19.34 0.08 -13.37
CA TYR A 168 -18.63 -1.15 -13.73
C TYR A 168 -17.32 -0.82 -14.44
N ASP A 169 -17.27 0.35 -15.05
CA ASP A 169 -16.15 0.92 -15.79
C ASP A 169 -14.92 1.15 -14.91
N ILE A 170 -15.08 1.48 -13.62
CA ILE A 170 -13.94 1.70 -12.71
C ILE A 170 -13.27 0.37 -12.33
N GLY A 171 -14.06 -0.68 -12.06
CA GLY A 171 -13.55 -2.01 -11.74
C GLY A 171 -12.91 -2.71 -12.94
N GLU A 172 -13.46 -2.50 -14.14
CA GLU A 172 -12.92 -3.06 -15.38
C GLU A 172 -11.63 -2.34 -15.82
N LYS A 173 -11.56 -1.02 -15.65
CA LYS A 173 -10.31 -0.25 -15.81
C LYS A 173 -9.23 -0.68 -14.83
N LEU A 174 -9.61 -1.05 -13.60
CA LEU A 174 -8.68 -1.56 -12.59
C LEU A 174 -8.04 -2.89 -13.02
N LEU A 175 -8.84 -3.85 -13.48
CA LEU A 175 -8.35 -5.16 -13.94
C LEU A 175 -7.41 -5.00 -15.14
N LYS A 176 -7.79 -4.16 -16.11
CA LYS A 176 -6.96 -3.86 -17.29
C LYS A 176 -5.67 -3.13 -16.93
N SER A 177 -5.68 -2.22 -15.95
CA SER A 177 -4.47 -1.50 -15.50
C SER A 177 -3.51 -2.33 -14.65
N LEU A 178 -3.99 -3.41 -14.04
CA LEU A 178 -3.21 -4.31 -13.19
C LEU A 178 -2.66 -5.54 -13.93
N GLY A 179 -2.86 -5.63 -15.25
CA GLY A 179 -2.33 -6.71 -16.08
C GLY A 179 -2.98 -8.08 -15.82
N ALA A 180 -4.25 -8.09 -15.40
CA ALA A 180 -5.07 -9.30 -15.26
C ALA A 180 -6.09 -9.43 -16.41
#